data_AF-A0A9D8MWG7-F1
#
_entry.id   AF-A0A9D8MWG7-F1
#
_cell.length_a   1.000
_cell.length_b   1.000
_cell.length_c   1.000
_cell.angle_alpha   90.00
_cell.angle_beta   90.00
_cell.angle_gamma   90.00
#
_symmetry.space_group_name_H-M   'P 1'
#
loop_
_entity.id
_entity.type
_entity.pdbx_description
1 polymer ?
#
loop_
_entity_poly.entity_id
_entity_poly.type
_entity_poly.pdbx_seq_one_letter_code
_entity_poly.pdbx_strand_id
1 'polypeptide(L)'
;MSPYVVKFTGDTYQTVDGFGLAVTQASCYNLLKMNAEDRTRVLTELFSPTEGAGSSLIRVCIGGSDFSMDEFTWCDTKGIEHFAVHRLDTE
;
A
#
# COMPACT_ATOMS: atom_id res chain seq x y z
N MET A 1 -8.72 -21.19 29.17
CA MET A 1 -8.67 -19.72 28.96
C MET A 1 -7.22 -19.34 28.72
N SER A 2 -6.93 -18.55 27.69
CA SER A 2 -5.56 -18.05 27.46
C SER A 2 -5.14 -17.18 28.66
N PRO A 3 -3.96 -17.39 29.26
CA PRO A 3 -3.47 -16.56 30.37
C PRO A 3 -3.08 -15.14 29.94
N TYR A 4 -3.12 -14.83 28.64
CA TYR A 4 -2.73 -13.55 28.07
C TYR A 4 -3.96 -12.79 27.56
N VAL A 5 -4.69 -12.15 28.48
CA VAL A 5 -5.82 -11.27 28.14
C VAL A 5 -5.37 -9.82 28.30
N VAL A 6 -5.43 -9.06 27.22
CA VAL A 6 -5.22 -7.60 27.25
C VAL A 6 -6.50 -6.95 27.78
N LYS A 7 -6.38 -6.09 28.80
CA LYS A 7 -7.48 -5.32 29.38
C LYS A 7 -7.25 -3.83 29.13
N PHE A 8 -8.29 -3.13 28.70
CA PHE A 8 -8.27 -1.67 28.59
C PHE A 8 -8.43 -1.04 29.97
N THR A 9 -7.56 -0.10 30.34
CA THR A 9 -7.54 0.56 31.66
C THR A 9 -8.35 1.86 31.72
N GLY A 10 -8.77 2.38 30.57
CA GLY A 10 -9.42 3.70 30.45
C GLY A 10 -8.44 4.87 30.33
N ASP A 11 -7.13 4.61 30.43
CA ASP A 11 -6.10 5.62 30.18
C ASP A 11 -5.98 5.92 28.68
N THR A 12 -5.81 7.19 28.35
CA THR A 12 -5.63 7.66 26.96
C THR A 12 -4.14 7.84 26.66
N TYR A 13 -3.70 7.35 25.50
CA TYR A 13 -2.34 7.48 25.01
C TYR A 13 -2.33 8.16 23.63
N GLN A 14 -1.61 7.60 22.65
CA GLN A 14 -1.55 8.11 21.29
C GLN A 14 -2.89 7.98 20.56
N THR A 15 -3.12 8.88 19.60
CA THR A 15 -4.10 8.66 18.54
C THR A 15 -3.57 7.63 17.54
N VAL A 16 -4.48 6.97 16.84
CA VAL A 16 -4.14 6.03 15.76
C VAL A 16 -4.58 6.65 14.44
N ASP A 17 -3.61 6.97 13.59
CA ASP A 17 -3.87 7.59 12.27
C ASP A 17 -4.55 6.59 11.33
N GLY A 18 -4.13 5.33 11.36
CA GLY A 18 -4.72 4.31 10.51
C GLY A 18 -3.94 2.99 10.50
N PHE A 19 -4.54 2.04 9.80
CA PHE A 19 -3.94 0.75 9.48
C PHE A 19 -4.09 0.48 7.99
N GLY A 20 -3.21 -0.34 7.45
CA GLY A 20 -3.38 -0.81 6.09
C GLY A 20 -2.20 -1.58 5.53
N LEU A 21 -1.95 -1.39 4.23
CA LEU A 21 -1.11 -2.27 3.42
C LEU A 21 -0.16 -1.51 2.50
N ALA A 22 0.83 -2.22 1.96
CA ALA A 22 1.69 -1.69 0.92
C ALA A 22 1.04 -1.87 -0.46
N VAL A 23 0.99 -0.79 -1.25
CA VAL A 23 0.62 -0.83 -2.66
C VAL A 23 1.93 -0.85 -3.44
N THR A 24 2.41 -2.06 -3.70
CA THR A 24 3.66 -2.29 -4.47
C THR A 24 3.36 -2.47 -5.96
N GLN A 25 4.39 -2.41 -6.80
CA GLN A 25 4.23 -2.68 -8.22
C GLN A 25 3.71 -4.11 -8.48
N ALA A 26 4.16 -5.10 -7.71
CA ALA A 26 3.62 -6.46 -7.75
C ALA A 26 2.14 -6.52 -7.33
N SER A 27 1.72 -5.74 -6.33
CA SER A 27 0.30 -5.62 -5.96
C SER A 27 -0.53 -5.06 -7.13
N CYS A 28 -0.07 -3.97 -7.75
CA CYS A 28 -0.72 -3.37 -8.91
C CYS A 28 -0.78 -4.34 -10.10
N TYR A 29 0.32 -5.02 -10.40
CA TYR A 29 0.39 -6.02 -11.47
C TYR A 29 -0.66 -7.12 -11.29
N ASN A 30 -0.75 -7.71 -10.09
CA ASN A 30 -1.74 -8.75 -9.83
C ASN A 30 -3.18 -8.24 -9.92
N LEU A 31 -3.46 -7.05 -9.39
CA LEU A 31 -4.79 -6.42 -9.50
C LEU A 31 -5.16 -6.14 -10.96
N LEU A 32 -4.21 -5.70 -11.79
CA LEU A 32 -4.44 -5.42 -13.21
C LEU A 32 -4.61 -6.69 -14.06
N LYS A 33 -4.19 -7.85 -13.58
CA LYS A 33 -4.49 -9.15 -14.22
C LYS A 33 -5.94 -9.62 -14.00
N MET A 34 -6.64 -9.04 -13.03
CA MET A 34 -8.05 -9.31 -12.80
C MET A 34 -8.91 -8.55 -13.82
N ASN A 35 -10.11 -9.06 -14.09
CA ASN A 35 -11.12 -8.25 -14.77
C ASN A 35 -11.55 -7.06 -13.88
N ALA A 36 -12.20 -6.06 -14.48
CA ALA A 36 -12.54 -4.82 -13.79
C ALA A 36 -13.51 -5.03 -12.61
N GLU A 37 -14.45 -5.96 -12.72
CA GLU A 37 -15.44 -6.23 -11.68
C GLU A 37 -14.78 -6.85 -10.44
N ASP A 38 -13.97 -7.89 -10.62
CA ASP A 38 -13.30 -8.56 -9.51
C ASP A 38 -12.26 -7.66 -8.85
N ARG A 39 -11.52 -6.85 -9.62
CA ARG A 39 -10.60 -5.85 -9.06
C ARG A 39 -11.35 -4.83 -8.22
N THR A 40 -12.50 -4.33 -8.71
CA THR A 40 -13.33 -3.38 -7.96
C THR A 40 -13.81 -4.02 -6.66
N ARG A 41 -14.27 -5.27 -6.69
CA ARG A 41 -14.71 -6.00 -5.50
C ARG A 41 -13.59 -6.11 -4.45
N VAL A 42 -12.39 -6.53 -4.86
CA VAL A 42 -11.23 -6.61 -3.95
C VAL A 42 -10.87 -5.25 -3.35
N LEU A 43 -10.86 -4.19 -4.16
CA LEU A 43 -10.56 -2.84 -3.67
C LEU A 43 -11.64 -2.35 -2.69
N THR A 44 -12.91 -2.64 -2.94
CA THR A 44 -14.02 -2.34 -2.01
C THR A 44 -13.84 -3.10 -0.70
N GLU A 45 -13.57 -4.41 -0.74
CA GLU A 45 -13.35 -5.24 0.46
C GLU A 45 -12.16 -4.75 1.29
N LEU A 46 -11.12 -4.19 0.67
CA LEU A 46 -9.94 -3.67 1.37
C LEU A 46 -10.17 -2.27 1.95
N PHE A 47 -10.72 -1.35 1.16
CA PHE A 47 -10.68 0.08 1.46
C PHE A 47 -12.03 0.70 1.86
N SER A 48 -13.16 0.06 1.56
CA SER A 48 -14.46 0.62 1.93
C SER A 48 -14.62 0.63 3.46
N PRO A 49 -14.93 1.78 4.07
CA PRO A 49 -15.16 1.86 5.52
C PRO A 49 -16.51 1.26 5.93
N THR A 50 -17.43 1.05 4.99
CA THR A 50 -18.79 0.55 5.25
C THR A 50 -19.04 -0.85 4.71
N GLU A 51 -18.31 -1.24 3.66
CA GLU A 51 -18.52 -2.51 2.95
C GLU A 51 -17.29 -3.43 3.02
N GLY A 52 -16.20 -2.98 3.65
CA GLY A 52 -14.93 -3.71 3.70
C GLY A 52 -14.19 -3.53 5.03
N ALA A 53 -12.89 -3.82 5.01
CA ALA A 53 -12.02 -3.73 6.17
C ALA A 53 -11.70 -2.27 6.59
N GLY A 54 -12.03 -1.29 5.74
CA GLY A 54 -11.82 0.13 6.04
C GLY A 54 -10.34 0.50 6.21
N SER A 55 -9.44 -0.14 5.46
CA SER A 55 -8.01 0.23 5.45
C SER A 55 -7.86 1.71 5.13
N SER A 56 -7.28 2.48 6.06
CA SER A 56 -7.17 3.93 5.96
C SER A 56 -5.75 4.42 5.66
N LEU A 57 -4.77 3.50 5.58
CA LEU A 57 -3.38 3.81 5.28
C LEU A 57 -2.86 2.96 4.12
N ILE A 58 -2.10 3.57 3.22
CA ILE A 58 -1.30 2.83 2.24
C ILE A 58 0.17 3.24 2.34
N ARG A 59 1.06 2.29 2.03
CA ARG A 59 2.49 2.56 1.84
C ARG A 59 2.88 2.32 0.38
N VAL A 60 3.57 3.29 -0.21
CA VAL A 60 4.18 3.18 -1.54
C VAL A 60 5.69 3.39 -1.44
N CYS A 61 6.45 2.97 -2.45
CA CYS A 61 7.88 3.24 -2.55
C CYS A 61 8.12 4.41 -3.51
N ILE A 62 9.18 5.19 -3.27
CA ILE A 62 9.69 6.15 -4.23
C ILE A 62 10.83 5.46 -4.97
N GLY A 63 10.64 5.15 -6.25
CA GLY A 63 11.53 4.25 -6.99
C GLY A 63 11.24 2.77 -6.71
N GLY A 64 12.19 1.92 -7.09
CA GLY A 64 12.08 0.47 -6.99
C GLY A 64 12.07 -0.05 -5.55
N SER A 65 11.39 -1.18 -5.37
CA SER A 65 11.43 -2.04 -4.18
C SER A 65 11.80 -3.46 -4.61
N ASP A 66 11.99 -4.36 -3.65
CA ASP A 66 12.10 -5.80 -3.90
C ASP A 66 10.82 -6.42 -4.52
N PHE A 67 9.71 -5.68 -4.52
CA PHE A 67 8.44 -6.03 -5.18
C PHE A 67 8.16 -5.18 -6.44
N SER A 68 9.20 -4.61 -7.04
CA SER A 68 9.12 -3.94 -8.34
C SER A 68 9.45 -4.89 -9.49
N MET A 69 9.04 -4.52 -10.72
CA MET A 69 9.28 -5.30 -11.94
C MET A 69 10.73 -5.20 -12.42
N ASP A 70 11.48 -4.22 -11.92
CA ASP A 70 12.90 -3.99 -12.22
C ASP A 70 13.55 -3.20 -11.06
N GLU A 71 14.87 -3.13 -11.08
CA GLU A 71 15.67 -2.24 -10.22
C GLU A 71 15.76 -0.85 -10.87
N PHE A 72 15.21 0.17 -10.21
CA PHE A 72 15.24 1.54 -10.73
C PHE A 72 15.14 2.58 -9.62
N THR A 73 15.55 3.81 -9.92
CA THR A 73 15.17 5.01 -9.18
C THR A 73 14.49 6.00 -10.11
N TRP A 74 13.99 7.10 -9.57
CA TRP A 74 13.50 8.22 -10.39
C TRP A 74 14.65 9.12 -10.91
N CYS A 75 15.91 8.74 -10.70
CA CYS A 75 17.08 9.52 -11.14
C CYS A 75 18.35 8.66 -11.27
N ASP A 76 18.31 7.59 -12.09
CA ASP A 76 19.46 6.69 -12.27
C ASP A 76 20.62 7.34 -13.04
N THR A 77 20.33 8.37 -13.85
CA THR A 77 21.36 9.20 -14.49
C THR A 77 21.89 10.23 -13.49
N LYS A 78 23.21 10.31 -13.33
CA LYS A 78 23.87 11.28 -12.45
C LYS A 78 23.53 12.72 -12.85
N GLY A 79 23.00 13.48 -11.89
CA GLY A 79 22.57 14.87 -12.08
C GLY A 79 21.07 15.00 -11.77
N ILE A 80 20.69 15.85 -10.80
CA ILE A 80 19.30 15.97 -10.35
C ILE A 80 18.36 16.51 -11.44
N GLU A 81 18.92 17.19 -12.45
CA GLU A 81 18.23 17.62 -13.66
C GLU A 81 17.61 16.46 -14.47
N HIS A 82 18.03 15.22 -14.20
CA HIS A 82 17.47 14.02 -14.81
C HIS A 82 16.33 13.37 -14.00
N PHE A 83 15.95 13.96 -12.86
CA PHE A 83 14.84 13.43 -12.06
C PHE A 83 13.54 13.42 -12.87
N ALA A 84 12.94 12.25 -12.99
CA ALA A 84 11.63 12.05 -13.58
C ALA A 84 10.99 10.80 -12.97
N VAL A 85 9.66 10.81 -12.81
CA VAL A 85 8.94 9.59 -12.41
C VAL A 85 9.24 8.51 -13.43
N HIS A 86 9.73 7.37 -12.97
CA HIS A 86 10.11 6.27 -13.84
C HIS A 86 8.87 5.65 -14.48
N ARG A 87 8.99 5.20 -15.74
CA ARG A 87 7.85 4.69 -16.53
C ARG A 87 7.05 3.57 -15.84
N LEU A 88 7.76 2.76 -15.05
CA LEU A 88 7.22 1.65 -14.29
C LEU A 88 6.21 2.07 -13.20
N ASP A 89 6.24 3.32 -12.75
CA ASP A 89 5.28 3.89 -11.79
C ASP A 89 4.16 4.71 -12.47
N THR A 90 4.20 4.84 -13.81
CA THR A 90 3.20 5.60 -14.59
C THR A 90 2.35 4.73 -15.53
N GLU A 91 2.73 3.47 -15.72
CA GLU A 91 2.06 2.46 -16.57
C GLU A 91 1.17 1.54 -15.73
#